data_AF-A0AAN8WXW0-F1
#
_entry.id   AF-A0AAN8WXW0-F1
#
_cell.length_a   1.000
_cell.length_b   1.000
_cell.length_c   1.000
_cell.angle_alpha   90.00
_cell.angle_beta   90.00
_cell.angle_gamma   90.00
#
_symmetry.space_group_name_H-M   'P 1'
#
loop_
_entity.id
_entity.type
_entity.pdbx_description
1 polymer ?
#
loop_
_entity_poly.entity_id
_entity_poly.type
_entity_poly.pdbx_seq_one_letter_code
_entity_poly.pdbx_strand_id
1 'polypeptide(L)'
;MRTVGKRTPPKGKWQITFKEFLTYVIQDQKNMMGDRHWSRIHRVCSICTFDYDFVMKLETFTEDLSFLAHKLNMTELDVNIQRNANRWTGKGSGPSTEERASKIQPSTLHYYLDIPADLLCKIIRNYWIDFQLFDYEIPEEIIQIISKYNPDCGKL
;
A
#
# COMPACT_ATOMS: atom_id res chain seq x y z
N MET A 1 -16.07 -30.31 13.60
CA MET A 1 -16.15 -28.84 13.42
C MET A 1 -15.74 -28.16 14.71
N ARG A 2 -14.62 -27.43 14.75
CA ARG A 2 -14.26 -26.59 15.90
C ARG A 2 -14.95 -25.25 15.73
N THR A 3 -15.90 -24.94 16.61
CA THR A 3 -16.59 -23.65 16.65
C THR A 3 -15.61 -22.56 17.08
N VAL A 4 -15.30 -21.62 16.19
CA VAL A 4 -14.60 -20.39 16.55
C VAL A 4 -15.55 -19.57 17.41
N GLY A 5 -15.31 -19.55 18.72
CA GLY A 5 -16.07 -18.73 19.65
C GLY A 5 -15.96 -17.25 19.24
N LYS A 6 -17.11 -16.61 19.00
CA LYS A 6 -17.18 -15.16 18.75
C LYS A 6 -16.63 -14.45 19.99
N ARG A 7 -15.40 -13.93 19.92
CA ARG A 7 -14.84 -13.05 20.94
C ARG A 7 -15.66 -11.77 20.91
N THR A 8 -16.47 -11.55 21.94
CA THR A 8 -17.16 -10.27 22.14
C THR A 8 -16.12 -9.20 22.46
N PRO A 9 -16.02 -8.10 21.69
CA PRO A 9 -15.06 -7.06 21.99
C PRO A 9 -15.41 -6.39 23.32
N PRO A 10 -14.44 -6.22 24.25
CA PRO A 10 -14.56 -5.33 25.41
C PRO A 10 -15.20 -3.97 25.09
N LYS A 11 -16.00 -3.45 26.03
CA LYS A 11 -16.61 -2.13 25.93
C LYS A 11 -15.56 -1.04 26.22
N GLY A 12 -15.14 -0.31 25.18
CA GLY A 12 -14.21 0.83 25.25
C GLY A 12 -13.92 1.37 23.84
N LYS A 13 -13.44 2.63 23.71
CA LYS A 13 -12.90 3.12 22.44
C LYS A 13 -11.62 2.35 22.13
N TRP A 14 -11.68 1.44 21.18
CA TRP A 14 -10.51 0.75 20.65
C TRP A 14 -9.63 1.76 19.91
N GLN A 15 -8.64 2.32 20.60
CA GLN A 15 -7.56 3.04 19.92
C GLN A 15 -6.52 2.00 19.49
N ILE A 16 -6.71 1.46 18.29
CA ILE A 16 -5.73 0.56 17.68
C ILE A 16 -4.54 1.41 17.25
N THR A 17 -3.35 1.11 17.76
CA THR A 17 -2.13 1.79 17.33
C THR A 17 -1.70 1.28 15.94
N PHE A 18 -0.94 2.09 15.20
CA PHE A 18 -0.43 1.68 13.89
C PHE A 18 0.46 0.42 14.00
N LYS A 19 1.25 0.31 15.08
CA LYS A 19 2.04 -0.89 15.39
C LYS A 19 1.19 -2.16 15.53
N GLU A 20 0.08 -2.08 16.27
CA GLU A 20 -0.84 -3.21 16.43
C GLU A 20 -1.51 -3.56 15.10
N PHE A 21 -1.88 -2.55 14.31
CA PHE A 21 -2.41 -2.75 12.97
C PHE A 21 -1.41 -3.49 12.06
N LEU A 22 -0.15 -3.04 11.96
CA LEU A 22 0.88 -3.73 11.16
C LEU A 22 1.14 -5.15 11.66
N THR A 23 1.13 -5.35 12.98
CA THR A 23 1.25 -6.68 13.58
C THR A 23 0.09 -7.59 13.15
N TYR A 24 -1.14 -7.06 13.16
CA TYR A 24 -2.32 -7.77 12.69
C TYR A 24 -2.22 -8.10 11.20
N VAL A 25 -1.82 -7.15 10.34
CA VAL A 25 -1.66 -7.39 8.89
C VAL A 25 -0.73 -8.56 8.62
N ILE A 26 0.44 -8.63 9.27
CA ILE A 26 1.37 -9.77 9.11
C ILE A 26 0.76 -11.09 9.57
N GLN A 27 -0.02 -11.08 10.65
CA GLN A 27 -0.67 -12.30 11.16
C GLN A 27 -1.82 -12.75 10.24
N ASP A 28 -2.62 -11.80 9.78
CA ASP A 28 -3.79 -12.03 8.95
C ASP A 28 -3.41 -12.57 7.56
N GLN A 29 -2.31 -12.09 6.99
CA GLN A 29 -1.77 -12.57 5.70
C GLN A 29 -1.28 -14.03 5.72
N LYS A 30 -1.09 -14.64 6.90
CA LYS A 30 -0.81 -16.08 7.02
C LYS A 30 -2.08 -16.93 6.83
N ASN A 31 -3.26 -16.34 6.97
CA ASN A 31 -4.52 -17.02 6.76
C ASN A 31 -4.86 -17.00 5.27
N MET A 32 -5.34 -18.14 4.74
CA MET A 32 -5.81 -18.22 3.34
C MET A 32 -6.99 -17.27 3.05
N MET A 33 -7.72 -16.85 4.08
CA MET A 33 -8.86 -15.93 4.04
C MET A 33 -8.53 -14.59 4.72
N GLY A 34 -7.28 -14.14 4.62
CA GLY A 34 -6.90 -12.80 5.09
C GLY A 34 -7.73 -11.71 4.40
N ASP A 35 -7.86 -10.57 5.05
CA ASP A 35 -8.61 -9.43 4.54
C ASP A 35 -7.98 -8.93 3.23
N ARG A 36 -8.84 -8.80 2.21
CA ARG A 36 -8.45 -8.38 0.87
C ARG A 36 -7.88 -6.96 0.81
N HIS A 37 -8.23 -6.09 1.75
CA HIS A 37 -7.81 -4.67 1.72
C HIS A 37 -6.31 -4.49 1.97
N TRP A 38 -5.70 -5.40 2.75
CA TRP A 38 -4.26 -5.40 3.05
C TRP A 38 -3.55 -6.58 2.42
N SER A 39 -4.22 -7.28 1.49
CA SER A 39 -3.61 -8.37 0.75
C SER A 39 -2.70 -7.85 -0.35
N ARG A 40 -1.69 -8.65 -0.66
CA ARG A 40 -0.73 -8.39 -1.73
C ARG A 40 -1.44 -8.28 -3.09
N ILE A 41 -1.16 -7.23 -3.84
CA ILE A 41 -1.89 -6.90 -5.07
C ILE A 41 -1.69 -7.99 -6.12
N HIS A 42 -0.48 -8.54 -6.26
CA HIS A 42 -0.22 -9.63 -7.20
C HIS A 42 -1.10 -10.87 -6.94
N ARG A 43 -1.51 -11.09 -5.68
CA ARG A 43 -2.43 -12.20 -5.34
C ARG A 43 -3.89 -11.84 -5.59
N VAL A 44 -4.32 -10.66 -5.18
CA VAL A 44 -5.73 -10.25 -5.30
C VAL A 44 -6.12 -10.06 -6.76
N CYS A 45 -5.25 -9.44 -7.55
CA CYS A 45 -5.48 -9.23 -8.97
C CYS A 45 -5.08 -10.45 -9.82
N SER A 46 -4.32 -11.41 -9.28
CA SER A 46 -3.80 -12.54 -10.07
C SER A 46 -3.03 -12.09 -11.31
N ILE A 47 -2.21 -11.06 -11.13
CA ILE A 47 -1.43 -10.36 -12.18
C ILE A 47 -0.49 -11.30 -12.97
N CYS A 48 -0.08 -12.43 -12.38
CA CYS A 48 0.76 -13.43 -13.04
C CYS A 48 -0.05 -14.52 -13.77
N THR A 49 -1.38 -14.51 -13.64
CA THR A 49 -2.27 -15.55 -14.19
C THR A 49 -3.05 -15.07 -15.41
N PHE A 50 -3.25 -13.76 -15.54
CA PHE A 50 -3.93 -13.16 -16.67
C PHE A 50 -2.95 -12.30 -17.49
N ASP A 51 -3.17 -12.28 -18.80
CA ASP A 51 -2.43 -11.43 -19.71
C ASP A 51 -3.09 -10.05 -19.75
N TYR A 52 -2.63 -9.15 -18.88
CA TYR A 52 -3.12 -7.78 -18.83
C TYR A 52 -2.57 -6.97 -20.00
N ASP A 53 -3.47 -6.35 -20.78
CA ASP A 53 -3.05 -5.39 -21.82
C ASP A 53 -2.47 -4.10 -21.22
N PHE A 54 -2.98 -3.69 -20.05
CA PHE A 54 -2.59 -2.46 -19.37
C PHE A 54 -2.60 -2.62 -17.85
N VAL A 55 -1.62 -2.00 -17.19
CA VAL A 55 -1.54 -1.83 -15.73
C VAL A 55 -1.29 -0.35 -15.47
N MET A 56 -2.10 0.27 -14.61
CA MET A 56 -2.04 1.71 -14.34
C MET A 56 -1.68 1.97 -12.88
N LYS A 57 -0.98 3.09 -12.62
CA LYS A 57 -0.63 3.57 -11.29
C LYS A 57 -1.57 4.68 -10.85
N LEU A 58 -1.84 4.78 -9.54
CA LEU A 58 -2.61 5.91 -9.01
C LEU A 58 -1.79 7.19 -9.04
N GLU A 59 -0.48 7.04 -8.96
CA GLU A 59 0.52 8.09 -9.02
C GLU A 59 0.47 8.83 -10.36
N THR A 60 0.40 8.10 -11.48
CA THR A 60 0.36 8.65 -12.84
C THR A 60 -1.04 8.52 -13.45
N PHE A 61 -2.08 8.55 -12.61
CA PHE A 61 -3.44 8.20 -13.03
C PHE A 61 -3.94 9.01 -14.23
N THR A 62 -3.70 10.31 -14.25
CA THR A 62 -4.16 11.21 -15.34
C THR A 62 -3.44 10.88 -16.64
N GLU A 63 -2.12 10.68 -16.57
CA GLU A 63 -1.26 10.35 -17.69
C GLU A 63 -1.62 8.96 -18.25
N ASP A 64 -1.75 7.96 -17.39
CA ASP A 64 -2.14 6.60 -17.76
C ASP A 64 -3.54 6.56 -18.38
N LEU A 65 -4.49 7.32 -17.82
CA LEU A 65 -5.85 7.40 -18.34
C LEU A 65 -5.89 8.07 -19.71
N SER A 66 -5.07 9.11 -19.90
CA SER A 66 -4.91 9.78 -21.19
C SER A 66 -4.32 8.85 -22.25
N PHE A 67 -3.30 8.08 -21.88
CA PHE A 67 -2.72 7.07 -22.75
C PHE A 67 -3.75 6.00 -23.15
N LEU A 68 -4.50 5.49 -22.18
CA LEU A 68 -5.52 4.47 -22.41
C LEU A 68 -6.65 5.00 -23.32
N ALA A 69 -7.13 6.23 -23.07
CA ALA A 69 -8.16 6.87 -23.88
C ALA A 69 -7.73 6.95 -25.36
N HIS A 70 -6.51 7.42 -25.61
CA HIS A 70 -5.96 7.50 -26.95
C HIS A 70 -5.78 6.11 -27.58
N LYS A 71 -5.24 5.15 -26.82
CA LYS A 71 -4.98 3.78 -27.30
C LYS A 71 -6.26 3.04 -27.69
N LEU A 72 -7.36 3.28 -26.99
CA LEU A 72 -8.67 2.67 -27.22
C LEU A 72 -9.60 3.54 -28.08
N ASN A 73 -9.13 4.67 -28.61
CA ASN A 73 -9.91 5.63 -29.39
C ASN A 73 -11.19 6.11 -28.66
N MET A 74 -11.10 6.31 -27.34
CA MET A 74 -12.19 6.80 -26.50
C MET A 74 -12.18 8.32 -26.48
N THR A 75 -13.08 8.94 -27.23
CA THR A 75 -13.16 10.41 -27.36
C THR A 75 -14.03 11.08 -26.30
N GLU A 76 -14.88 10.31 -25.61
CA GLU A 76 -15.83 10.82 -24.60
C GLU A 76 -15.32 10.72 -23.15
N LEU A 77 -14.13 10.15 -22.95
CA LEU A 77 -13.57 9.97 -21.62
C LEU A 77 -12.97 11.29 -21.12
N ASP A 78 -13.51 11.82 -20.02
CA ASP A 78 -12.86 12.91 -19.30
C ASP A 78 -11.60 12.38 -18.59
N VAL A 79 -10.44 12.65 -19.17
CA VAL A 79 -9.15 12.24 -18.62
C VAL A 79 -8.74 13.05 -17.39
N ASN A 80 -9.41 14.18 -17.14
CA ASN A 80 -9.17 15.05 -15.99
C ASN A 80 -10.10 14.73 -14.81
N ILE A 81 -10.76 13.56 -14.82
CA ILE A 81 -11.52 13.10 -13.65
C ILE A 81 -10.55 12.96 -12.49
N GLN A 82 -10.51 13.99 -11.66
CA GLN A 82 -9.91 13.91 -10.35
C GLN A 82 -10.77 12.94 -9.55
N ARG A 83 -10.34 11.67 -9.45
CA ARG A 83 -10.90 10.82 -8.40
C ARG A 83 -10.76 11.59 -7.10
N ASN A 84 -11.85 11.65 -6.36
CA ASN A 84 -11.93 12.16 -4.99
C ASN A 84 -11.06 11.35 -4.02
N ALA A 85 -9.77 11.10 -4.32
CA ALA A 85 -8.78 10.61 -3.37
C ALA A 85 -8.59 11.61 -2.20
N ASN A 86 -9.14 12.82 -2.35
CA ASN A 86 -8.91 13.97 -1.47
C ASN A 86 -10.08 14.29 -0.53
N ARG A 87 -11.13 13.46 -0.44
CA ARG A 87 -12.30 13.80 0.41
C ARG A 87 -12.03 13.78 1.92
N TRP A 88 -10.81 13.47 2.38
CA TRP A 88 -10.47 13.50 3.81
C TRP A 88 -9.55 14.65 4.25
N THR A 89 -8.89 15.38 3.36
CA THR A 89 -8.18 16.61 3.76
C THR A 89 -8.43 17.66 2.70
N GLY A 90 -9.16 18.73 3.04
CA GLY A 90 -9.62 19.81 2.16
C GLY A 90 -8.53 20.67 1.51
N LYS A 91 -7.38 20.10 1.15
CA LYS A 91 -6.33 20.65 0.27
C LYS A 91 -5.64 19.47 -0.42
N GLY A 92 -6.01 19.18 -1.67
CA GLY A 92 -5.44 18.07 -2.44
C GLY A 92 -5.32 18.37 -3.93
N SER A 93 -5.24 19.64 -4.30
CA SER A 93 -4.93 20.06 -5.67
C SER A 93 -3.41 20.00 -5.86
N GLY A 94 -2.89 18.80 -6.10
CA GLY A 94 -1.56 18.65 -6.65
C GLY A 94 -1.49 17.33 -7.39
N PRO A 95 -0.74 17.27 -8.51
CA PRO A 95 -0.50 16.00 -9.16
C PRO A 95 0.09 15.03 -8.12
N SER A 96 -0.51 13.84 -8.04
CA SER A 96 0.24 12.68 -7.61
C SER A 96 1.37 12.57 -8.63
N THR A 97 2.59 12.70 -8.18
CA THR A 97 3.77 12.48 -9.01
C THR A 97 4.43 11.24 -8.46
N GLU A 98 5.15 10.50 -9.29
CA GLU A 98 5.97 9.38 -8.83
C GLU A 98 6.91 9.82 -7.70
N GLU A 99 7.49 11.04 -7.80
CA GLU A 99 8.33 11.62 -6.75
C GLU A 99 7.63 11.74 -5.38
N ARG A 100 6.31 12.04 -5.37
CA ARG A 100 5.53 12.11 -4.13
C ARG A 100 5.22 10.73 -3.54
N ALA A 101 5.23 9.68 -4.34
CA ALA A 101 4.99 8.32 -3.91
C ALA A 101 6.25 7.66 -3.35
N SER A 102 7.42 8.01 -3.91
CA SER A 102 8.72 7.51 -3.44
C SER A 102 9.19 8.15 -2.13
N LYS A 103 8.54 9.22 -1.65
CA LYS A 103 8.90 9.93 -0.42
C LYS A 103 7.79 9.78 0.62
N ILE A 104 8.18 9.53 1.87
CA ILE A 104 7.21 9.61 2.97
C ILE A 104 6.83 11.07 3.20
N GLN A 105 5.52 11.34 3.19
CA GLN A 105 5.04 12.67 3.53
C GLN A 105 5.36 13.00 4.99
N PRO A 106 5.87 14.21 5.31
CA PRO A 106 6.19 14.60 6.68
C PRO A 106 5.02 14.40 7.66
N SER A 107 3.79 14.60 7.18
CA SER A 107 2.56 14.38 7.97
C SER A 107 2.32 12.92 8.34
N THR A 108 2.93 11.96 7.65
CA THR A 108 2.77 10.51 7.88
C THR A 108 3.99 9.84 8.49
N LEU A 109 5.17 10.48 8.43
CA LEU A 109 6.42 9.90 8.94
C LEU A 109 6.33 9.48 10.40
N HIS A 110 5.65 10.28 11.23
CA HIS A 110 5.50 10.02 12.66
C HIS A 110 4.89 8.65 12.99
N TYR A 111 4.06 8.08 12.12
CA TYR A 111 3.50 6.74 12.34
C TYR A 111 4.55 5.62 12.29
N TYR A 112 5.66 5.83 11.58
CA TYR A 112 6.70 4.82 11.39
C TYR A 112 7.80 4.87 12.45
N LEU A 113 7.93 5.99 13.18
CA LEU A 113 9.02 6.22 14.12
C LEU A 113 9.04 5.23 15.30
N ASP A 114 7.85 4.82 15.77
CA ASP A 114 7.70 3.91 16.92
C ASP A 114 7.55 2.43 16.52
N ILE A 115 7.70 2.12 15.23
CA ILE A 115 7.55 0.75 14.74
C ILE A 115 8.89 0.01 14.87
N PRO A 116 8.92 -1.16 15.54
CA PRO A 116 10.12 -1.98 15.60
C PRO A 116 10.66 -2.30 14.19
N ALA A 117 11.97 -2.16 13.99
CA ALA A 117 12.59 -2.38 12.69
C ALA A 117 12.37 -3.81 12.15
N ASP A 118 12.26 -4.81 13.02
CA ASP A 118 11.92 -6.18 12.62
C ASP A 118 10.49 -6.30 12.09
N LEU A 119 9.54 -5.53 12.64
CA LEU A 119 8.16 -5.48 12.17
C LEU A 119 8.07 -4.76 10.82
N LEU A 120 8.74 -3.62 10.65
CA LEU A 120 8.84 -2.95 9.35
C LEU A 120 9.47 -3.86 8.30
N CYS A 121 10.56 -4.55 8.66
CA CYS A 121 11.19 -5.53 7.78
C CYS A 121 10.22 -6.63 7.33
N LYS A 122 9.42 -7.18 8.25
CA LYS A 122 8.41 -8.19 7.93
C LYS A 122 7.33 -7.64 6.99
N ILE A 123 6.90 -6.39 7.19
CA ILE A 123 5.93 -5.71 6.32
C ILE A 123 6.50 -5.55 4.92
N ILE A 124 7.70 -5.00 4.77
CA ILE A 124 8.34 -4.82 3.47
C ILE A 124 8.52 -6.15 2.75
N ARG A 125 9.05 -7.17 3.44
CA ARG A 125 9.20 -8.52 2.89
C ARG A 125 7.86 -9.11 2.45
N ASN A 126 6.79 -8.86 3.21
CA ASN A 126 5.46 -9.34 2.84
C ASN A 126 5.01 -8.75 1.50
N TYR A 127 5.27 -7.48 1.23
CA TYR A 127 4.88 -6.82 -0.03
C TYR A 127 5.99 -6.79 -1.10
N TRP A 128 7.15 -7.43 -0.87
CA TRP A 128 8.33 -7.29 -1.73
C TRP A 128 8.07 -7.60 -3.21
N ILE A 129 7.29 -8.64 -3.50
CA ILE A 129 6.93 -8.99 -4.88
C ILE A 129 6.10 -7.88 -5.53
N ASP A 130 5.20 -7.23 -4.78
CA ASP A 130 4.44 -6.09 -5.30
C ASP A 130 5.36 -4.90 -5.58
N PHE A 131 6.30 -4.59 -4.68
CA PHE A 131 7.30 -3.54 -4.90
C PHE A 131 8.07 -3.76 -6.21
N GLN A 132 8.58 -4.99 -6.41
CA GLN A 132 9.33 -5.34 -7.61
C GLN A 132 8.49 -5.34 -8.89
N LEU A 133 7.27 -5.89 -8.82
CA LEU A 133 6.43 -6.03 -10.00
C LEU A 133 5.89 -4.69 -10.51
N PHE A 134 5.59 -3.76 -9.60
CA PHE A 134 5.01 -2.46 -9.92
C PHE A 134 6.03 -1.32 -9.85
N ASP A 135 7.31 -1.64 -9.70
CA ASP A 135 8.42 -0.68 -9.70
C ASP A 135 8.21 0.43 -8.66
N TYR A 136 7.91 0.01 -7.43
CA TYR A 136 7.89 0.89 -6.27
C TYR A 136 9.20 0.78 -5.51
N GLU A 137 9.71 1.93 -5.07
CA GLU A 137 10.87 2.01 -4.21
C GLU A 137 10.46 2.09 -2.74
N ILE A 138 11.33 1.59 -1.85
CA ILE A 138 11.16 1.80 -0.42
C ILE A 138 11.70 3.21 -0.10
N PRO A 139 10.91 4.08 0.55
CA PRO A 139 11.38 5.41 0.89
C PRO A 139 12.65 5.39 1.74
N GLU A 140 13.60 6.27 1.44
CA GLU A 140 14.91 6.32 2.11
C GLU A 140 14.78 6.45 3.64
N GLU A 141 13.77 7.16 4.13
CA GLU A 141 13.53 7.32 5.57
C GLU A 141 13.26 5.97 6.25
N ILE A 142 12.54 5.07 5.58
CA ILE A 142 12.28 3.71 6.09
C ILE A 142 13.54 2.87 6.02
N ILE A 143 14.31 2.97 4.93
CA ILE A 143 15.59 2.27 4.79
C ILE A 143 16.54 2.67 5.93
N GLN A 144 16.61 3.95 6.26
CA GLN A 144 17.43 4.46 7.37
C GLN A 144 16.98 3.91 8.73
N ILE A 145 15.67 3.89 9.00
CA ILE A 145 15.11 3.30 10.24
C ILE A 145 15.49 1.82 10.34
N ILE A 146 15.33 1.05 9.27
CA ILE A 146 15.60 -0.39 9.27
C ILE A 146 17.10 -0.65 9.41
N SER A 147 17.93 0.01 8.61
CA SER A 147 19.38 -0.22 8.59
C SER A 147 20.04 0.09 9.94
N LYS A 148 19.52 1.07 10.68
CA LYS A 148 20.02 1.44 12.00
C LYS A 148 19.81 0.34 13.06
N TYR A 149 18.72 -0.41 12.99
CA TYR A 149 18.30 -1.32 14.05
C TYR A 149 18.20 -2.80 13.62
N ASN A 150 18.27 -3.09 12.33
CA ASN A 150 18.24 -4.43 11.75
C ASN A 150 18.95 -4.47 10.37
N PRO A 151 20.30 -4.42 10.35
CA PRO A 151 21.08 -4.28 9.12
C PRO A 151 20.95 -5.46 8.15
N ASP A 152 20.61 -6.66 8.64
CA ASP A 152 20.38 -7.84 7.80
C ASP A 152 19.06 -7.77 7.01
N CYS A 153 18.17 -6.86 7.36
CA CYS A 153 16.99 -6.59 6.56
C CYS A 153 17.31 -5.76 5.30
N GLY A 154 18.34 -4.92 5.32
CA GLY A 154 18.69 -4.02 4.22
C GLY A 154 19.31 -4.70 2.99
N LYS A 155 19.50 -6.02 3.02
CA LYS A 155 19.99 -6.84 1.89
C LYS A 155 18.83 -7.34 1.00
N LEU A 156 17.75 -6.57 0.90
CA LEU A 156 16.60 -6.86 0.03
C LEU A 156 16.97 -6.63 -1.43
#